data_AF-A0A259BIW6-F1
#
_entry.id   AF-A0A259BIW6-F1
#
_cell.length_a   1.000
_cell.length_b   1.000
_cell.length_c   1.000
_cell.angle_alpha   90.00
_cell.angle_beta   90.00
_cell.angle_gamma   90.00
#
_symmetry.space_group_name_H-M   'P 1'
#
loop_
_entity.id
_entity.type
_entity.pdbx_description
1 polymer ?
#
loop_
_entity_poly.entity_id
_entity_poly.type
_entity_poly.pdbx_seq_one_letter_code
_entity_poly.pdbx_strand_id
1 'polypeptide(L)'
;MEAFRTAMRHLGSRLAHANARFGAWFNRVTPKGLYPRSLLIIVIPMVILQSVVAFVFMERHYNTVTRRLSAAVSQDIAAVVALYAAFPHDKDATVLRKIAWQNLELTLDILPPDPLPEPGPQPFFSILDSALSREIGRRISEPYWIDTVGRSSLIEVRVKMPDVVLRIFARRGSAYASNSHIFLLWMVGTSLVLLAVAILFLRNQIRPIENLADAAEAFGKGRDVENFRPRGAREVRRAAVAFLEMKRRIERQIEQRTTMLAGVSHDMRTILTRFRLELAFLGEGPEVEALRKDVDELQGMLEAYLAFARGDPGEQASLTDMGQVIEDLRTNAERHGAIARANFMGP
;
A
#
# COMPACT_ATOMS: atom_id res chain seq x y z
N MET A 1 3.46 -24.40 -42.55
CA MET A 1 2.45 -24.26 -41.48
C MET A 1 2.95 -24.74 -40.11
N GLU A 2 3.78 -25.79 -40.03
CA GLU A 2 4.28 -26.32 -38.75
C GLU A 2 5.23 -25.38 -38.00
N ALA A 3 6.14 -24.69 -38.71
CA ALA A 3 7.09 -23.75 -38.09
C ALA A 3 6.40 -22.62 -37.27
N PHE A 4 5.24 -22.15 -37.72
CA PHE A 4 4.46 -21.12 -37.03
C PHE A 4 3.78 -21.65 -35.75
N ARG A 5 3.30 -22.90 -35.74
CA ARG A 5 2.75 -23.55 -34.54
C ARG A 5 3.83 -23.82 -33.49
N THR A 6 5.02 -24.20 -33.91
CA THR A 6 6.16 -24.44 -33.01
C THR A 6 6.64 -23.13 -32.38
N ALA A 7 6.73 -22.05 -33.17
CA ALA A 7 7.04 -20.71 -32.66
C ALA A 7 5.99 -20.20 -31.67
N MET A 8 4.69 -20.40 -31.95
CA MET A 8 3.61 -20.02 -31.02
C MET A 8 3.64 -20.81 -29.71
N ARG A 9 3.95 -22.12 -29.74
CA ARG A 9 4.13 -22.93 -28.51
C ARG A 9 5.34 -22.50 -27.71
N HIS A 10 6.44 -22.13 -28.36
CA HIS A 10 7.65 -21.60 -27.70
C HIS A 10 7.43 -20.22 -27.08
N LEU A 11 6.62 -19.37 -27.70
CA LEU A 11 6.18 -18.09 -27.14
C LEU A 11 5.24 -18.30 -25.95
N GLY A 12 4.27 -19.21 -26.07
CA GLY A 12 3.34 -19.56 -24.99
C GLY A 12 4.03 -20.10 -23.75
N SER A 13 5.02 -20.99 -23.90
CA SER A 13 5.79 -21.53 -22.78
C SER A 13 6.70 -20.50 -22.13
N ARG A 14 7.32 -19.60 -22.91
CA ARG A 14 8.13 -18.49 -22.38
C ARG A 14 7.28 -17.48 -21.61
N LEU A 15 6.08 -17.15 -22.11
CA LEU A 15 5.14 -16.28 -21.40
C LEU A 15 4.60 -16.94 -20.12
N ALA A 16 4.30 -18.23 -20.14
CA ALA A 16 3.86 -18.98 -18.97
C ALA A 16 4.95 -19.03 -17.88
N HIS A 17 6.21 -19.27 -18.25
CA HIS A 17 7.33 -19.24 -17.32
C HIS A 17 7.63 -17.83 -16.79
N ALA A 18 7.53 -16.79 -17.63
CA ALA A 18 7.64 -15.42 -17.18
C ALA A 18 6.53 -15.05 -16.17
N ASN A 19 5.29 -15.46 -16.45
CA ASN A 19 4.15 -15.24 -15.56
C ASN A 19 4.32 -15.99 -14.22
N ALA A 20 4.79 -17.23 -14.24
CA ALA A 20 5.06 -18.00 -13.03
C ALA A 20 6.20 -17.39 -12.18
N ARG A 21 7.29 -16.94 -12.82
CA ARG A 21 8.39 -16.26 -12.12
C ARG A 21 7.95 -14.91 -11.54
N PHE A 22 7.14 -14.16 -12.29
CA PHE A 22 6.59 -12.90 -11.82
C PHE A 22 5.62 -13.12 -10.64
N GLY A 23 4.73 -14.11 -10.72
CA GLY A 23 3.82 -14.47 -9.63
C GLY A 23 4.55 -14.94 -8.36
N ALA A 24 5.63 -15.72 -8.50
CA ALA A 24 6.45 -16.18 -7.38
C ALA A 24 7.26 -15.05 -6.73
N TRP A 25 7.82 -14.14 -7.54
CA TRP A 25 8.52 -12.95 -7.06
C TRP A 25 7.54 -11.98 -6.37
N PHE A 26 6.38 -11.72 -6.97
CA PHE A 26 5.32 -10.90 -6.41
C PHE A 26 4.85 -11.45 -5.05
N ASN A 27 4.57 -12.76 -4.96
CA ASN A 27 4.20 -13.41 -3.69
C ASN A 27 5.28 -13.32 -2.59
N ARG A 28 6.57 -13.14 -2.94
CA ARG A 28 7.65 -12.95 -1.96
C ARG A 28 7.77 -11.51 -1.47
N VAL A 29 7.46 -10.53 -2.31
CA VAL A 29 7.64 -9.11 -2.01
C VAL A 29 6.37 -8.47 -1.44
N THR A 30 5.18 -8.99 -1.77
CA THR A 30 3.92 -8.44 -1.26
C THR A 30 3.57 -8.96 0.14
N PRO A 31 2.97 -8.12 1.00
CA PRO A 31 2.44 -8.56 2.29
C PRO A 31 1.42 -9.70 2.12
N LYS A 32 1.38 -10.65 3.07
CA LYS A 32 0.51 -11.84 2.99
C LYS A 32 -0.99 -11.53 3.19
N GLY A 33 -1.33 -10.36 3.73
CA GLY A 33 -2.71 -9.94 3.93
C GLY A 33 -3.45 -9.67 2.61
N LEU A 34 -4.75 -9.97 2.59
CA LEU A 34 -5.58 -9.78 1.40
C LEU A 34 -5.73 -8.29 1.07
N TYR A 35 -5.96 -7.45 2.09
CA TYR A 35 -6.05 -5.99 1.94
C TYR A 35 -4.80 -5.32 1.31
N PRO A 36 -3.58 -5.46 1.88
CA PRO A 36 -2.38 -4.81 1.32
C PRO A 36 -2.02 -5.32 -0.08
N ARG A 37 -2.29 -6.60 -0.38
CA ARG A 37 -2.08 -7.15 -1.73
C ARG A 37 -3.00 -6.50 -2.75
N SER A 38 -4.30 -6.41 -2.46
CA SER A 38 -5.26 -5.78 -3.37
C SER A 38 -5.02 -4.27 -3.53
N LEU A 39 -4.55 -3.60 -2.48
CA LEU A 39 -4.16 -2.19 -2.55
C LEU A 39 -3.02 -1.96 -3.56
N LEU A 40 -1.98 -2.78 -3.51
CA LEU A 40 -0.84 -2.70 -4.43
C LEU A 40 -1.25 -2.93 -5.89
N ILE A 41 -2.19 -3.85 -6.13
CA ILE A 41 -2.71 -4.13 -7.48
C ILE A 41 -3.40 -2.90 -8.09
N ILE A 42 -3.96 -2.01 -7.28
CA ILE A 42 -4.62 -0.78 -7.75
C ILE A 42 -3.62 0.39 -7.83
N VAL A 43 -2.82 0.58 -6.78
CA VAL A 43 -1.92 1.73 -6.65
C VAL A 43 -0.82 1.68 -7.72
N ILE A 44 -0.18 0.52 -7.92
CA ILE A 44 0.99 0.41 -8.79
C ILE A 44 0.67 0.80 -10.24
N PRO A 45 -0.35 0.21 -10.92
CA PRO A 45 -0.68 0.59 -12.29
C PRO A 45 -1.08 2.05 -12.42
N MET A 46 -1.80 2.59 -11.42
CA MET A 46 -2.20 3.99 -11.40
C MET A 46 -0.99 4.92 -11.36
N VAL A 47 -0.03 4.66 -10.47
CA VAL A 47 1.21 5.44 -10.34
C VAL A 47 2.05 5.33 -11.61
N ILE A 48 2.17 4.13 -12.19
CA ILE A 48 2.89 3.93 -13.46
C ILE A 48 2.23 4.73 -14.58
N LEU A 49 0.90 4.60 -14.74
CA LEU A 49 0.15 5.33 -15.77
C LEU A 49 0.30 6.84 -15.59
N GLN A 50 0.16 7.36 -14.37
CA GLN A 50 0.38 8.77 -14.09
C GLN A 50 1.79 9.23 -14.43
N SER A 51 2.80 8.41 -14.09
CA SER A 51 4.20 8.73 -14.37
C SER A 51 4.45 8.80 -15.86
N VAL A 52 3.90 7.86 -16.63
CA VAL A 52 3.99 7.85 -18.10
C VAL A 52 3.25 9.04 -18.70
N VAL A 53 2.02 9.34 -18.26
CA VAL A 53 1.24 10.47 -18.78
C VAL A 53 1.91 11.80 -18.44
N ALA A 54 2.41 11.96 -17.21
CA ALA A 54 3.18 13.13 -16.80
C ALA A 54 4.44 13.27 -17.65
N PHE A 55 5.20 12.19 -17.83
CA PHE A 55 6.40 12.19 -18.66
C PHE A 55 6.10 12.60 -20.11
N VAL A 56 5.14 11.94 -20.77
CA VAL A 56 4.76 12.22 -22.16
C VAL A 56 4.22 13.64 -22.31
N PHE A 57 3.41 14.11 -21.35
CA PHE A 57 2.89 15.47 -21.38
C PHE A 57 4.03 16.48 -21.25
N MET A 58 4.94 16.29 -20.30
CA MET A 58 6.10 17.16 -20.11
C MET A 58 6.98 17.14 -21.37
N GLU A 59 7.29 15.98 -21.92
CA GLU A 59 8.07 15.87 -23.14
C GLU A 59 7.38 16.58 -24.33
N ARG A 60 6.09 16.34 -24.55
CA ARG A 60 5.35 16.88 -25.70
C ARG A 60 5.06 18.38 -25.57
N HIS A 61 4.67 18.83 -24.38
CA HIS A 61 4.39 20.23 -24.09
C HIS A 61 5.66 21.07 -24.23
N TYR A 62 6.78 20.59 -23.67
CA TYR A 62 8.06 21.29 -23.73
C TYR A 62 8.63 21.31 -25.16
N ASN A 63 8.51 20.23 -25.93
CA ASN A 63 9.04 20.21 -27.30
C ASN A 63 8.30 21.16 -28.25
N THR A 64 6.99 21.32 -28.08
CA THR A 64 6.16 22.10 -29.03
C THR A 64 6.16 23.58 -28.67
N VAL A 65 6.04 23.91 -27.38
CA VAL A 65 5.86 25.30 -26.94
C VAL A 65 7.22 26.00 -26.84
N THR A 66 8.21 25.36 -26.23
CA THR A 66 9.54 25.97 -26.05
C THR A 66 10.22 26.24 -27.38
N ARG A 67 10.13 25.33 -28.37
CA ARG A 67 10.74 25.58 -29.70
C ARG A 67 10.16 26.79 -30.40
N ARG A 68 8.83 26.97 -30.35
CA ARG A 68 8.16 28.11 -31.01
C ARG A 68 8.47 29.42 -30.30
N LEU A 69 8.43 29.41 -28.98
CA LEU A 69 8.71 30.58 -28.16
C LEU A 69 10.20 30.97 -28.23
N SER A 70 11.12 30.01 -28.15
CA SER A 70 12.56 30.26 -28.37
C SER A 70 12.84 30.78 -29.77
N ALA A 71 12.20 30.24 -30.81
CA ALA A 71 12.39 30.74 -32.18
C ALA A 71 11.91 32.19 -32.35
N ALA A 72 10.80 32.58 -31.72
CA ALA A 72 10.31 33.96 -31.72
C ALA A 72 11.28 34.90 -31.00
N VAL A 73 11.67 34.57 -29.76
CA VAL A 73 12.61 35.37 -28.96
C VAL A 73 13.98 35.48 -29.64
N SER A 74 14.51 34.39 -30.21
CA SER A 74 15.77 34.43 -30.98
C SER A 74 15.66 35.31 -32.23
N GLN A 75 14.50 35.35 -32.89
CA GLN A 75 14.26 36.22 -34.03
C GLN A 75 14.24 37.69 -33.61
N ASP A 76 13.61 38.01 -32.48
CA ASP A 76 13.57 39.38 -31.94
C ASP A 76 14.98 39.84 -31.51
N ILE A 77 15.76 38.98 -30.86
CA ILE A 77 17.17 39.24 -30.51
C ILE A 77 18.00 39.46 -31.78
N ALA A 78 17.85 38.61 -32.79
CA ALA A 78 18.56 38.76 -34.06
C ALA A 78 18.19 40.07 -34.77
N ALA A 79 16.93 40.51 -34.69
CA ALA A 79 16.51 41.80 -35.23
C ALA A 79 17.18 42.97 -34.51
N VAL A 80 17.31 42.92 -33.18
CA VAL A 80 18.02 43.95 -32.39
C VAL A 80 19.51 44.00 -32.74
N VAL A 81 20.16 42.84 -32.85
CA VAL A 81 21.59 42.75 -33.23
C VAL A 81 21.82 43.27 -34.65
N ALA A 82 20.99 42.86 -35.60
CA ALA A 82 21.08 43.32 -36.99
C ALA A 82 20.82 44.82 -37.12
N LEU A 83 19.86 45.36 -36.38
CA LEU A 83 19.53 46.79 -36.40
C LEU A 83 20.67 47.63 -35.79
N TYR A 84 21.32 47.14 -34.73
CA TYR A 84 22.51 47.78 -34.17
C TYR A 84 23.69 47.75 -35.15
N ALA A 85 23.94 46.61 -35.81
CA ALA A 85 25.01 46.47 -36.79
C ALA A 85 24.79 47.36 -38.03
N ALA A 86 23.54 47.56 -38.46
CA ALA A 86 23.19 48.42 -39.59
C ALA A 86 23.26 49.92 -39.25
N PHE A 87 23.00 50.30 -38.00
CA PHE A 87 23.00 51.70 -37.56
C PHE A 87 23.84 51.91 -36.27
N PRO A 88 25.17 51.75 -36.34
CA PRO A 88 26.04 51.85 -35.16
C PRO A 88 26.25 53.29 -34.63
N HIS A 89 25.62 54.30 -35.24
CA HIS A 89 25.92 55.73 -34.98
C HIS A 89 25.02 56.39 -33.91
N ASP A 90 24.02 55.69 -33.36
CA ASP A 90 23.25 56.17 -32.20
C ASP A 90 23.99 55.79 -30.92
N LYS A 91 24.86 56.68 -30.42
CA LYS A 91 25.75 56.41 -29.26
C LYS A 91 25.01 56.00 -27.98
N ASP A 92 23.76 56.42 -27.82
CA ASP A 92 22.92 56.05 -26.67
C ASP A 92 21.90 54.95 -27.00
N ALA A 93 21.81 54.55 -28.28
CA ALA A 93 20.85 53.60 -28.83
C ALA A 93 19.42 53.84 -28.33
N THR A 94 19.04 55.10 -28.16
CA THR A 94 17.78 55.49 -27.50
C THR A 94 16.58 55.00 -28.30
N VAL A 95 16.68 55.07 -29.63
CA VAL A 95 15.64 54.57 -30.55
C VAL A 95 15.58 53.04 -30.51
N LEU A 96 16.73 52.38 -30.48
CA LEU A 96 16.82 50.92 -30.43
C LEU A 96 16.26 50.36 -29.12
N ARG A 97 16.57 50.99 -27.98
CA ARG A 97 15.97 50.65 -26.67
C ARG A 97 14.46 50.79 -26.68
N LYS A 98 13.93 51.85 -27.31
CA LYS A 98 12.49 52.08 -27.43
C LYS A 98 11.82 51.02 -28.30
N ILE A 99 12.40 50.65 -29.44
CA ILE A 99 11.89 49.60 -30.33
C ILE A 99 11.93 48.24 -29.62
N ALA A 100 13.04 47.91 -28.97
CA ALA A 100 13.20 46.67 -28.21
C ALA A 100 12.13 46.55 -27.11
N TRP A 101 11.92 47.61 -26.33
CA TRP A 101 10.95 47.60 -25.24
C TRP A 101 9.49 47.57 -25.71
N GLN A 102 9.14 48.39 -26.71
CA GLN A 102 7.74 48.57 -27.13
C GLN A 102 7.23 47.51 -28.09
N ASN A 103 8.09 47.05 -29.02
CA ASN A 103 7.65 46.15 -30.09
C ASN A 103 8.09 44.70 -29.88
N LEU A 104 9.19 44.49 -29.16
CA LEU A 104 9.79 43.16 -28.98
C LEU A 104 9.70 42.65 -27.54
N GLU A 105 9.19 43.46 -26.60
CA GLU A 105 9.17 43.17 -25.16
C GLU A 105 10.55 42.82 -24.57
N LEU A 106 11.62 43.32 -25.19
CA LEU A 106 13.01 43.11 -24.78
C LEU A 106 13.55 44.34 -24.06
N THR A 107 14.33 44.15 -23.01
CA THR A 107 15.11 45.23 -22.39
C THR A 107 16.53 45.18 -22.92
N LEU A 108 17.05 46.30 -23.43
CA LEU A 108 18.39 46.37 -23.99
C LEU A 108 19.26 47.34 -23.19
N ASP A 109 20.36 46.82 -22.65
CA ASP A 109 21.45 47.60 -22.07
C ASP A 109 22.70 47.45 -22.95
N ILE A 110 23.47 48.53 -23.06
CA ILE A 110 24.74 48.53 -23.79
C ILE A 110 25.85 48.61 -22.76
N LEU A 111 26.72 47.61 -22.75
CA LEU A 111 27.85 47.52 -21.86
C LEU A 111 29.16 47.77 -22.62
N PRO A 112 30.22 48.21 -21.91
CA PRO A 112 31.58 48.24 -22.45
C PRO A 112 32.00 46.87 -23.01
N PRO A 113 33.02 46.82 -23.90
CA PRO A 113 33.51 45.58 -24.51
C PRO A 113 34.32 44.71 -23.53
N ASP A 114 33.68 44.32 -22.42
CA ASP A 114 34.23 43.39 -21.45
C ASP A 114 34.14 41.93 -21.96
N PRO A 115 35.02 41.02 -21.50
CA PRO A 115 34.88 39.60 -21.82
C PRO A 115 33.53 39.05 -21.33
N LEU A 116 32.98 38.10 -22.10
CA LEU A 116 31.74 37.42 -21.70
C LEU A 116 31.99 36.66 -20.38
N PRO A 117 31.02 36.62 -19.46
CA PRO A 117 31.15 35.87 -18.21
C PRO A 117 31.38 34.38 -18.47
N GLU A 118 31.93 33.68 -17.47
CA GLU A 118 31.98 32.22 -17.50
C GLU A 118 30.55 31.63 -17.58
N PRO A 119 30.36 30.49 -18.26
CA PRO A 119 29.05 29.83 -18.29
C PRO A 119 28.55 29.56 -16.87
N GLY A 120 27.35 30.05 -16.55
CA GLY A 120 26.71 29.79 -15.26
C GLY A 120 26.38 28.30 -15.08
N PRO A 121 26.07 27.85 -13.85
CA PRO A 121 25.69 26.47 -13.59
C PRO A 121 24.44 26.11 -14.41
N GLN A 122 24.49 25.02 -15.18
CA GLN A 122 23.34 24.60 -16.00
C GLN A 122 22.18 24.16 -15.11
N PRO A 123 20.92 24.53 -15.44
CA PRO A 123 19.76 24.09 -14.68
C PRO A 123 19.53 22.59 -14.88
N PHE A 124 18.90 21.92 -13.90
CA PHE A 124 18.54 20.49 -13.98
C PHE A 124 17.74 20.12 -15.24
N PHE A 125 17.12 21.09 -15.92
CA PHE A 125 16.46 20.95 -17.22
C PHE A 125 17.12 21.86 -18.28
N SER A 126 18.27 21.45 -18.84
CA SER A 126 19.06 22.18 -19.85
C SER A 126 18.45 22.26 -21.26
N ILE A 127 17.21 21.79 -21.43
CA ILE A 127 16.52 21.70 -22.73
C ILE A 127 16.20 23.10 -23.28
N LEU A 128 15.90 24.07 -22.41
CA LEU A 128 15.62 25.45 -22.82
C LEU A 128 16.89 26.16 -23.33
N ASP A 129 17.98 26.04 -22.57
CA ASP A 129 19.27 26.64 -22.91
C ASP A 129 19.77 26.09 -24.26
N SER A 130 19.73 24.77 -24.44
CA SER A 130 20.13 24.13 -25.69
C SER A 130 19.20 24.40 -26.88
N ALA A 131 17.92 24.73 -26.67
CA ALA A 131 17.01 25.14 -27.73
C ALA A 131 17.22 26.61 -28.12
N LEU A 132 17.30 27.51 -27.15
CA LEU A 132 17.52 28.94 -27.36
C LEU A 132 18.91 29.22 -27.92
N SER A 133 19.96 28.64 -27.34
CA SER A 133 21.34 28.69 -27.86
C SER A 133 21.40 28.20 -29.30
N ARG A 134 20.76 27.08 -29.63
CA ARG A 134 20.74 26.55 -30.99
C ARG A 134 20.02 27.47 -31.97
N GLU A 135 18.93 28.09 -31.58
CA GLU A 135 18.20 29.05 -32.43
C GLU A 135 18.93 30.39 -32.57
N ILE A 136 19.57 30.89 -31.50
CA ILE A 136 20.41 32.10 -31.53
C ILE A 136 21.63 31.87 -32.42
N GLY A 137 22.37 30.78 -32.21
CA GLY A 137 23.57 30.45 -33.00
C GLY A 137 23.29 30.13 -34.47
N ARG A 138 22.05 29.83 -34.85
CA ARG A 138 21.64 29.72 -36.26
C ARG A 138 21.46 31.07 -36.94
N ARG A 139 21.19 32.13 -36.18
CA ARG A 139 20.78 33.45 -36.71
C ARG A 139 21.82 34.53 -36.49
N ILE A 140 22.67 34.39 -35.48
CA ILE A 140 23.69 35.37 -35.11
C ILE A 140 25.06 34.68 -35.15
N SER A 141 26.00 35.27 -35.87
CA SER A 141 27.37 34.79 -36.01
C SER A 141 28.29 35.24 -34.87
N GLU A 142 27.86 36.26 -34.12
CA GLU A 142 28.63 36.86 -33.03
C GLU A 142 28.69 35.96 -31.78
N PRO A 143 29.79 36.00 -30.99
CA PRO A 143 29.87 35.28 -29.73
C PRO A 143 28.78 35.74 -28.77
N TYR A 144 28.05 34.79 -28.18
CA TYR A 144 26.96 35.10 -27.24
C TYR A 144 27.07 34.26 -25.96
N TRP A 145 26.45 34.77 -24.91
CA TRP A 145 26.32 34.12 -23.60
C TRP A 145 24.86 34.19 -23.15
N ILE A 146 24.36 33.12 -22.54
CA ILE A 146 22.98 33.03 -22.08
C ILE A 146 22.98 32.64 -20.60
N ASP A 147 22.22 33.34 -19.79
CA ASP A 147 21.85 32.91 -18.45
C ASP A 147 20.36 32.63 -18.35
N THR A 148 20.07 31.35 -18.14
CA THR A 148 18.73 30.83 -17.91
C THR A 148 18.46 30.49 -16.45
N VAL A 149 19.45 30.64 -15.56
CA VAL A 149 19.49 30.07 -14.20
C VAL A 149 19.26 31.12 -13.11
N GLY A 150 19.39 32.41 -13.43
CA GLY A 150 19.04 33.50 -12.51
C GLY A 150 17.66 33.32 -11.84
N ARG A 151 17.57 33.69 -10.55
CA ARG A 151 16.33 33.71 -9.73
C ARG A 151 15.25 34.68 -10.25
N SER A 152 15.49 35.35 -11.37
CA SER A 152 14.60 36.34 -11.95
C SER A 152 13.68 35.72 -13.00
N SER A 153 12.54 36.36 -13.24
CA SER A 153 11.58 36.02 -14.30
C SER A 153 12.09 36.38 -15.71
N LEU A 154 13.39 36.66 -15.84
CA LEU A 154 14.07 37.18 -17.02
C LEU A 154 15.18 36.22 -17.46
N ILE A 155 15.36 36.10 -18.76
CA ILE A 155 16.49 35.42 -19.41
C ILE A 155 17.44 36.51 -19.86
N GLU A 156 18.70 36.40 -19.50
CA GLU A 156 19.74 37.33 -19.91
C GLU A 156 20.51 36.74 -21.09
N VAL A 157 20.58 37.48 -22.20
CA VAL A 157 21.38 37.15 -23.37
C VAL A 157 22.37 38.27 -23.60
N ARG A 158 23.66 37.95 -23.58
CA ARG A 158 24.73 38.89 -23.93
C ARG A 158 25.27 38.52 -25.30
N VAL A 159 25.31 39.49 -26.21
CA VAL A 159 25.93 39.33 -27.54
C VAL A 159 27.12 40.26 -27.61
N LYS A 160 28.30 39.70 -27.88
CA LYS A 160 29.54 40.47 -28.01
C LYS A 160 29.63 41.05 -29.42
N MET A 161 29.56 42.36 -29.53
CA MET A 161 29.82 43.10 -30.78
C MET A 161 31.29 43.56 -30.82
N PRO A 162 31.79 44.08 -31.97
CA PRO A 162 33.16 44.57 -32.06
C PRO A 162 33.51 45.66 -31.03
N ASP A 163 32.57 46.57 -30.76
CA ASP A 163 32.83 47.76 -29.94
C ASP A 163 32.11 47.77 -28.58
N VAL A 164 31.10 46.91 -28.39
CA VAL A 164 30.23 46.88 -27.21
C VAL A 164 29.70 45.48 -26.91
N VAL A 165 29.17 45.25 -25.71
CA VAL A 165 28.38 44.06 -25.39
C VAL A 165 26.91 44.45 -25.27
N LEU A 166 26.05 43.86 -26.11
CA LEU A 166 24.61 44.04 -26.02
C LEU A 166 24.06 43.09 -24.97
N ARG A 167 23.52 43.64 -23.88
CA ARG A 167 22.86 42.88 -22.81
C ARG A 167 21.35 42.97 -22.99
N ILE A 168 20.74 41.86 -23.34
CA ILE A 168 19.33 41.76 -23.69
C ILE A 168 18.61 40.92 -22.64
N PHE A 169 17.53 41.46 -22.06
CA PHE A 169 16.65 40.72 -21.18
C PHE A 169 15.33 40.39 -21.87
N ALA A 170 14.99 39.10 -21.89
CA ALA A 170 13.70 38.60 -22.35
C ALA A 170 12.89 38.06 -21.17
N ARG A 171 11.56 38.21 -21.18
CA ARG A 171 10.70 37.59 -20.14
C ARG A 171 10.67 36.08 -20.31
N ARG A 172 10.90 35.33 -19.22
CA ARG A 172 10.89 33.86 -19.22
C ARG A 172 9.53 33.30 -19.65
N GLY A 173 8.42 33.99 -19.34
CA GLY A 173 7.08 33.63 -19.79
C GLY A 173 6.84 33.74 -21.31
N SER A 174 7.60 34.61 -21.99
CA SER A 174 7.59 34.71 -23.47
C SER A 174 8.44 33.61 -24.12
N ALA A 175 9.26 32.89 -23.33
CA ALA A 175 10.03 31.71 -23.73
C ALA A 175 9.45 30.37 -23.21
N TYR A 176 8.47 30.40 -22.29
CA TYR A 176 7.96 29.24 -21.56
C TYR A 176 6.46 29.33 -21.24
N ALA A 177 5.69 28.26 -21.53
CA ALA A 177 4.30 28.17 -21.08
C ALA A 177 4.22 27.87 -19.57
N SER A 178 3.84 28.90 -18.81
CA SER A 178 3.67 28.82 -17.36
C SER A 178 2.61 27.79 -16.93
N ASN A 179 1.63 27.42 -17.77
CA ASN A 179 0.44 26.68 -17.34
C ASN A 179 0.63 25.17 -17.07
N SER A 180 1.83 24.59 -17.25
CA SER A 180 2.09 23.16 -17.01
C SER A 180 1.83 22.72 -15.57
N HIS A 181 2.07 23.59 -14.58
CA HIS A 181 1.84 23.28 -13.17
C HIS A 181 0.34 23.08 -12.86
N ILE A 182 -0.55 23.82 -13.53
CA ILE A 182 -2.00 23.68 -13.39
C ILE A 182 -2.41 22.28 -13.86
N PHE A 183 -1.94 21.86 -15.03
CA PHE A 183 -2.24 20.52 -15.56
C PHE A 183 -1.74 19.40 -14.64
N LEU A 184 -0.50 19.50 -14.15
CA LEU A 184 0.05 18.51 -13.21
C LEU A 184 -0.74 18.46 -11.90
N LEU A 185 -1.14 19.62 -11.37
CA LEU A 185 -1.97 19.70 -10.16
C LEU A 185 -3.31 19.02 -10.38
N TRP A 186 -4.00 19.30 -11.50
CA TRP A 186 -5.26 18.63 -11.85
C TRP A 186 -5.09 17.13 -12.08
N MET A 187 -4.02 16.68 -12.74
CA MET A 187 -3.72 15.27 -12.94
C MET A 187 -3.50 14.53 -11.62
N VAL A 188 -2.68 15.10 -10.73
CA VAL A 188 -2.41 14.52 -9.41
C VAL A 188 -3.66 14.55 -8.55
N GLY A 189 -4.39 15.67 -8.55
CA GLY A 189 -5.64 15.82 -7.79
C GLY A 189 -6.71 14.82 -8.22
N THR A 190 -6.97 14.68 -9.52
CA THR A 190 -7.95 13.70 -10.04
C THR A 190 -7.55 12.27 -9.74
N SER A 191 -6.25 11.93 -9.84
CA SER A 191 -5.78 10.59 -9.46
C SER A 191 -5.92 10.31 -7.96
N LEU A 192 -5.60 11.27 -7.10
CA LEU A 192 -5.80 11.15 -5.66
C LEU A 192 -7.26 10.87 -5.31
N VAL A 193 -8.20 11.57 -5.98
CA VAL A 193 -9.63 11.32 -5.82
C VAL A 193 -9.99 9.90 -6.27
N LEU A 194 -9.56 9.47 -7.45
CA LEU A 194 -9.81 8.11 -7.95
C LEU A 194 -9.21 7.05 -7.01
N LEU A 195 -8.01 7.29 -6.49
CA LEU A 195 -7.35 6.39 -5.57
C LEU A 195 -8.08 6.31 -4.24
N ALA A 196 -8.51 7.46 -3.68
CA ALA A 196 -9.30 7.50 -2.46
C ALA A 196 -10.62 6.73 -2.61
N VAL A 197 -11.32 6.92 -3.73
CA VAL A 197 -12.53 6.16 -4.06
C VAL A 197 -12.21 4.66 -4.15
N ALA A 198 -11.18 4.27 -4.89
CA ALA A 198 -10.79 2.87 -5.02
C ALA A 198 -10.46 2.22 -3.67
N ILE A 199 -9.72 2.93 -2.80
CA ILE A 199 -9.38 2.46 -1.44
C ILE A 199 -10.65 2.29 -0.59
N LEU A 200 -11.59 3.23 -0.65
CA LEU A 200 -12.84 3.16 0.10
C LEU A 200 -13.67 1.96 -0.34
N PHE A 201 -13.82 1.75 -1.65
CA PHE A 201 -14.49 0.58 -2.22
C PHE A 201 -13.80 -0.73 -1.84
N LEU A 202 -12.48 -0.76 -1.88
CA LEU A 202 -11.69 -1.94 -1.54
C LEU A 202 -11.82 -2.30 -0.06
N ARG A 203 -11.75 -1.30 0.82
CA ARG A 203 -11.94 -1.47 2.27
C ARG A 203 -13.33 -2.01 2.58
N ASN A 204 -14.36 -1.54 1.89
CA ASN A 204 -15.73 -2.00 2.10
C ASN A 204 -15.97 -3.44 1.63
N GLN A 205 -15.18 -3.93 0.67
CA GLN A 205 -15.30 -5.29 0.11
C GLN A 205 -14.45 -6.32 0.85
N ILE A 206 -13.22 -5.96 1.24
CA ILE A 206 -12.26 -6.90 1.85
C ILE A 206 -12.49 -7.08 3.36
N ARG A 207 -12.78 -6.00 4.10
CA ARG A 207 -12.95 -6.10 5.57
C ARG A 207 -13.97 -7.16 5.99
N PRO A 208 -15.15 -7.31 5.35
CA PRO A 208 -16.10 -8.35 5.72
C PRO A 208 -15.58 -9.77 5.51
N ILE A 209 -14.66 -9.99 4.56
CA ILE A 209 -14.02 -11.29 4.31
C ILE A 209 -13.01 -11.59 5.42
N GLU A 210 -12.16 -10.62 5.76
CA GLU A 210 -11.21 -10.75 6.88
C GLU A 210 -11.95 -11.03 8.19
N ASN A 211 -13.01 -10.27 8.49
CA ASN A 211 -13.84 -10.51 9.67
C ASN A 211 -14.50 -11.90 9.69
N LEU A 212 -14.88 -12.45 8.54
CA LEU A 212 -15.44 -13.80 8.46
C LEU A 212 -14.36 -14.86 8.70
N ALA A 213 -13.15 -14.65 8.18
CA ALA A 213 -12.01 -15.53 8.44
C ALA A 213 -11.64 -15.53 9.93
N ASP A 214 -11.56 -14.36 10.56
CA ASP A 214 -11.28 -14.21 11.99
C ASP A 214 -12.36 -14.88 12.84
N ALA A 215 -13.64 -14.71 12.47
CA ALA A 215 -14.78 -15.36 13.14
C ALA A 215 -14.72 -16.90 13.03
N ALA A 216 -14.35 -17.42 11.87
CA ALA A 216 -14.20 -18.86 11.66
C ALA A 216 -13.02 -19.45 12.45
N GLU A 217 -11.89 -18.74 12.50
CA GLU A 217 -10.73 -19.14 13.30
C GLU A 217 -11.02 -19.09 14.81
N ALA A 218 -11.72 -18.05 15.28
CA ALA A 218 -12.14 -17.94 16.67
C ALA A 218 -13.06 -19.10 17.08
N PHE A 219 -14.07 -19.41 16.27
CA PHE A 219 -14.96 -20.56 16.49
C PHE A 219 -14.19 -21.89 16.50
N GLY A 220 -13.23 -22.07 15.57
CA GLY A 220 -12.38 -23.26 15.54
C GLY A 220 -11.49 -23.44 16.79
N LYS A 221 -11.20 -22.36 17.51
CA LYS A 221 -10.48 -22.37 18.80
C LYS A 221 -11.40 -22.48 20.01
N GLY A 222 -12.70 -22.73 19.82
CA GLY A 222 -13.69 -22.79 20.90
C GLY A 222 -13.99 -21.43 21.55
N ARG A 223 -13.58 -20.32 20.93
CA ARG A 223 -13.87 -18.97 21.42
C ARG A 223 -15.22 -18.52 20.89
N ASP A 224 -15.97 -17.80 21.72
CA ASP A 224 -17.24 -17.25 21.25
C ASP A 224 -17.01 -16.09 20.26
N VAL A 225 -17.97 -15.95 19.36
CA VAL A 225 -17.99 -14.99 18.26
C VAL A 225 -19.20 -14.07 18.44
N GLU A 226 -19.29 -13.42 19.59
CA GLU A 226 -20.50 -12.66 20.01
C GLU A 226 -20.86 -11.50 19.06
N ASN A 227 -19.90 -10.93 18.34
CA ASN A 227 -20.09 -9.69 17.58
C ASN A 227 -20.01 -9.82 16.05
N PHE A 228 -20.00 -11.04 15.51
CA PHE A 228 -19.95 -11.21 14.06
C PHE A 228 -21.33 -11.02 13.41
N ARG A 229 -21.42 -10.08 12.47
CA ARG A 229 -22.64 -9.79 11.71
C ARG A 229 -22.38 -9.92 10.20
N PRO A 230 -23.22 -10.65 9.44
CA PRO A 230 -23.09 -10.77 8.00
C PRO A 230 -23.16 -9.39 7.31
N ARG A 231 -22.07 -8.95 6.69
CA ARG A 231 -21.95 -7.67 5.98
C ARG A 231 -21.14 -7.83 4.70
N GLY A 232 -21.14 -6.80 3.86
CA GLY A 232 -20.40 -6.76 2.60
C GLY A 232 -21.22 -7.18 1.39
N ALA A 233 -20.51 -7.61 0.34
CA ALA A 233 -21.09 -8.07 -0.92
C ALA A 233 -22.07 -9.25 -0.68
N ARG A 234 -22.99 -9.45 -1.62
CA ARG A 234 -24.05 -10.46 -1.52
C ARG A 234 -23.48 -11.87 -1.31
N GLU A 235 -22.37 -12.18 -1.99
CA GLU A 235 -21.68 -13.46 -1.96
C GLU A 235 -21.01 -13.68 -0.59
N VAL A 236 -20.35 -12.66 -0.05
CA VAL A 236 -19.73 -12.70 1.30
C VAL A 236 -20.79 -12.82 2.38
N ARG A 237 -21.90 -12.07 2.26
CA ARG A 237 -23.03 -12.17 3.18
C ARG A 237 -23.66 -13.56 3.16
N ARG A 238 -23.80 -14.18 1.98
CA ARG A 238 -24.30 -15.56 1.86
C ARG A 238 -23.38 -16.55 2.56
N ALA A 239 -22.07 -16.43 2.37
CA ALA A 239 -21.09 -17.26 3.06
C ALA A 239 -21.14 -17.07 4.59
N ALA A 240 -21.26 -15.82 5.05
CA ALA A 240 -21.37 -15.48 6.46
C ALA A 240 -22.65 -16.05 7.11
N VAL A 241 -23.77 -16.04 6.40
CA VAL A 241 -25.02 -16.68 6.87
C VAL A 241 -24.86 -18.20 6.95
N ALA A 242 -24.30 -18.83 5.92
CA ALA A 242 -24.04 -20.27 5.93
C ALA A 242 -23.09 -20.69 7.07
N PHE A 243 -22.06 -19.88 7.35
CA PHE A 243 -21.18 -20.08 8.50
C PHE A 243 -21.93 -20.01 9.84
N LEU A 244 -22.81 -19.01 10.02
CA LEU A 244 -23.62 -18.89 11.24
C LEU A 244 -24.61 -20.06 11.40
N GLU A 245 -25.20 -20.55 10.32
CA GLU A 245 -26.05 -21.73 10.34
C GLU A 245 -25.26 -22.99 10.73
N MET A 246 -24.04 -23.14 10.21
CA MET A 246 -23.12 -24.21 10.61
C MET A 246 -22.74 -24.11 12.08
N LYS A 247 -22.37 -22.92 12.59
CA LYS A 247 -22.09 -22.67 14.02
C LYS A 247 -23.26 -23.15 14.88
N ARG A 248 -24.48 -22.66 14.62
CA ARG A 248 -25.68 -23.03 15.38
C ARG A 248 -25.98 -24.52 15.33
N ARG A 249 -25.76 -25.16 14.17
CA ARG A 249 -25.97 -26.61 14.03
C ARG A 249 -25.00 -27.39 14.90
N ILE A 250 -23.73 -27.00 14.93
CA ILE A 250 -22.71 -27.64 15.76
C ILE A 250 -23.01 -27.42 17.25
N GLU A 251 -23.32 -26.20 17.66
CA GLU A 251 -23.70 -25.89 19.04
C GLU A 251 -24.87 -26.73 19.52
N ARG A 252 -25.95 -26.82 18.72
CA ARG A 252 -27.10 -27.68 19.03
C ARG A 252 -26.72 -29.15 19.12
N GLN A 253 -25.83 -29.63 18.25
CA GLN A 253 -25.38 -31.03 18.28
C GLN A 253 -24.55 -31.33 19.54
N ILE A 254 -23.74 -30.38 20.00
CA ILE A 254 -23.01 -30.48 21.26
C ILE A 254 -24.00 -30.47 22.43
N GLU A 255 -24.92 -29.50 22.48
CA GLU A 255 -25.95 -29.39 23.52
C GLU A 255 -26.78 -30.67 23.63
N GLN A 256 -27.29 -31.20 22.51
CA GLN A 256 -28.05 -32.45 22.47
C GLN A 256 -27.26 -33.65 23.00
N ARG A 257 -25.96 -33.77 22.66
CA ARG A 257 -25.09 -34.82 23.19
C ARG A 257 -24.89 -34.67 24.69
N THR A 258 -24.68 -33.45 25.18
CA THR A 258 -24.50 -33.16 26.60
C THR A 258 -25.77 -33.45 27.39
N THR A 259 -26.95 -33.07 26.88
CA THR A 259 -28.24 -33.38 27.52
C THR A 259 -28.49 -34.89 27.55
N MET A 260 -28.21 -35.61 26.46
CA MET A 260 -28.36 -37.07 26.42
C MET A 260 -27.45 -37.74 27.46
N LEU A 261 -26.18 -37.33 27.56
CA LEU A 261 -25.25 -37.86 28.54
C LEU A 261 -25.66 -37.55 29.99
N ALA A 262 -26.24 -36.36 30.23
CA ALA A 262 -26.81 -36.03 31.53
C ALA A 262 -28.00 -36.93 31.90
N GLY A 263 -28.85 -37.29 30.93
CA GLY A 263 -29.92 -38.28 31.11
C GLY A 263 -29.39 -39.67 31.45
N VAL A 264 -28.43 -40.18 30.66
CA VAL A 264 -27.80 -41.50 30.90
C VAL A 264 -27.11 -41.55 32.27
N SER A 265 -26.43 -40.47 32.66
CA SER A 265 -25.84 -40.33 33.99
C SER A 265 -26.84 -40.50 35.11
N HIS A 266 -27.99 -39.85 34.98
CA HIS A 266 -29.04 -39.89 35.98
C HIS A 266 -29.51 -41.33 36.19
N ASP A 267 -29.79 -42.04 35.10
CA ASP A 267 -30.26 -43.43 35.15
C ASP A 267 -29.20 -44.38 35.71
N MET A 268 -27.93 -44.20 35.33
CA MET A 268 -26.81 -45.00 35.87
C MET A 268 -26.65 -44.80 37.38
N ARG A 269 -26.80 -43.56 37.89
CA ARG A 269 -26.75 -43.28 39.33
C ARG A 269 -27.86 -44.01 40.09
N THR A 270 -29.06 -44.08 39.53
CA THR A 270 -30.16 -44.83 40.13
C THR A 270 -29.84 -46.33 40.23
N ILE A 271 -29.27 -46.93 39.19
CA ILE A 271 -28.89 -48.35 39.20
C ILE A 271 -27.72 -48.63 40.16
N LEU A 272 -26.70 -47.77 40.19
CA LEU A 272 -25.56 -47.90 41.12
C LEU A 272 -26.01 -47.78 42.59
N THR A 273 -26.93 -46.84 42.87
CA THR A 273 -27.49 -46.68 44.22
C THR A 273 -28.25 -47.93 44.65
N ARG A 274 -29.00 -48.55 43.73
CA ARG A 274 -29.70 -49.81 43.98
C ARG A 274 -28.72 -50.95 44.28
N PHE A 275 -27.65 -51.11 43.49
CA PHE A 275 -26.62 -52.12 43.79
C PHE A 275 -25.97 -51.90 45.15
N ARG A 276 -25.72 -50.64 45.53
CA ARG A 276 -25.17 -50.30 46.85
C ARG A 276 -26.12 -50.71 47.98
N LEU A 277 -27.43 -50.52 47.80
CA LEU A 277 -28.46 -50.96 48.76
C LEU A 277 -28.55 -52.49 48.82
N GLU A 278 -28.55 -53.19 47.68
CA GLU A 278 -28.58 -54.67 47.65
C GLU A 278 -27.34 -55.26 48.34
N LEU A 279 -26.16 -54.66 48.16
CA LEU A 279 -24.93 -55.01 48.87
C LEU A 279 -24.93 -54.63 50.36
N ALA A 280 -25.81 -53.73 50.79
CA ALA A 280 -26.01 -53.46 52.21
C ALA A 280 -26.78 -54.58 52.92
N PHE A 281 -27.65 -55.31 52.19
CA PHE A 281 -28.44 -56.41 52.76
C PHE A 281 -27.73 -57.78 52.73
N LEU A 282 -26.68 -57.95 51.91
CA LEU A 282 -25.94 -59.21 51.77
C LEU A 282 -25.02 -59.56 52.96
N GLY A 283 -24.92 -58.71 53.97
CA GLY A 283 -24.08 -58.92 55.16
C GLY A 283 -22.61 -58.54 54.94
N GLU A 284 -21.72 -58.99 55.84
CA GLU A 284 -20.27 -58.71 55.76
C GLU A 284 -19.48 -59.95 55.32
N GLY A 285 -18.59 -59.76 54.35
CA GLY A 285 -17.69 -60.79 53.85
C GLY A 285 -16.66 -60.21 52.87
N PRO A 286 -15.48 -60.83 52.71
CA PRO A 286 -14.41 -60.31 51.86
C PRO A 286 -14.82 -60.14 50.39
N GLU A 287 -15.73 -60.98 49.88
CA GLU A 287 -16.28 -60.85 48.51
C GLU A 287 -17.27 -59.67 48.37
N VAL A 288 -18.09 -59.41 49.40
CA VAL A 288 -19.05 -58.29 49.41
C VAL A 288 -18.30 -56.95 49.47
N GLU A 289 -17.21 -56.89 50.24
CA GLU A 289 -16.40 -55.67 50.37
C GLU A 289 -15.62 -55.37 49.08
N ALA A 290 -15.13 -56.40 48.39
CA ALA A 290 -14.56 -56.25 47.05
C ALA A 290 -15.59 -55.69 46.06
N LEU A 291 -16.82 -56.23 46.05
CA LEU A 291 -17.87 -55.76 45.14
C LEU A 291 -18.36 -54.33 45.46
N ARG A 292 -18.38 -53.94 46.75
CA ARG A 292 -18.63 -52.54 47.15
C ARG A 292 -17.59 -51.60 46.57
N LYS A 293 -16.31 -51.99 46.65
CA LYS A 293 -15.22 -51.20 46.09
C LYS A 293 -15.34 -51.05 44.58
N ASP A 294 -15.71 -52.10 43.86
CA ASP A 294 -15.94 -52.04 42.41
C ASP A 294 -17.09 -51.09 42.04
N VAL A 295 -18.20 -51.12 42.79
CA VAL A 295 -19.34 -50.20 42.58
C VAL A 295 -18.94 -48.75 42.83
N ASP A 296 -18.15 -48.49 43.87
CA ASP A 296 -17.64 -47.15 44.18
C ASP A 296 -16.66 -46.66 43.12
N GLU A 297 -15.81 -47.54 42.57
CA GLU A 297 -14.91 -47.22 41.47
C GLU A 297 -15.69 -46.89 40.19
N LEU A 298 -16.71 -47.69 39.84
CA LEU A 298 -17.59 -47.43 38.70
C LEU A 298 -18.33 -46.09 38.85
N GLN A 299 -18.77 -45.74 40.05
CA GLN A 299 -19.37 -44.43 40.32
C GLN A 299 -18.37 -43.30 40.10
N GLY A 300 -17.14 -43.43 40.61
CA GLY A 300 -16.08 -42.45 40.42
C GLY A 300 -15.70 -42.26 38.94
N MET A 301 -15.55 -43.35 38.19
CA MET A 301 -15.30 -43.30 36.75
C MET A 301 -16.43 -42.62 35.98
N LEU A 302 -17.69 -42.90 36.33
CA LEU A 302 -18.86 -42.26 35.73
C LEU A 302 -18.86 -40.75 35.99
N GLU A 303 -18.63 -40.32 37.24
CA GLU A 303 -18.57 -38.90 37.61
C GLU A 303 -17.44 -38.16 36.87
N ALA A 304 -16.25 -38.77 36.76
CA ALA A 304 -15.14 -38.23 36.00
C ALA A 304 -15.45 -38.10 34.50
N TYR A 305 -16.06 -39.13 33.90
CA TYR A 305 -16.46 -39.09 32.49
C TYR A 305 -17.51 -38.01 32.23
N LEU A 306 -18.44 -37.79 33.16
CA LEU A 306 -19.46 -36.76 33.03
C LEU A 306 -18.91 -35.35 33.23
N ALA A 307 -17.96 -35.19 34.14
CA ALA A 307 -17.21 -33.94 34.28
C ALA A 307 -16.47 -33.61 32.97
N PHE A 308 -15.84 -34.60 32.35
CA PHE A 308 -15.21 -34.45 31.04
C PHE A 308 -16.22 -34.15 29.93
N ALA A 309 -17.32 -34.91 29.85
CA ALA A 309 -18.24 -34.88 28.73
C ALA A 309 -19.24 -33.72 28.77
N ARG A 310 -19.53 -33.15 29.94
CA ARG A 310 -20.17 -31.83 30.02
C ARG A 310 -19.29 -30.78 29.34
N GLY A 311 -17.98 -31.02 29.25
CA GLY A 311 -17.00 -29.96 29.15
C GLY A 311 -17.16 -29.04 30.37
N ASP A 312 -16.20 -28.19 30.65
CA ASP A 312 -16.54 -26.98 31.35
C ASP A 312 -17.01 -25.98 30.27
N PRO A 313 -18.33 -25.79 30.05
CA PRO A 313 -18.79 -24.82 29.09
C PRO A 313 -18.87 -23.50 29.86
N GLY A 314 -17.73 -22.84 30.13
CA GLY A 314 -17.84 -21.46 30.59
C GLY A 314 -16.76 -20.83 31.46
N GLU A 315 -15.57 -21.40 31.65
CA GLU A 315 -14.49 -20.51 32.09
C GLU A 315 -14.13 -19.57 30.93
N GLN A 316 -14.62 -18.33 31.03
CA GLN A 316 -14.24 -17.26 30.13
C GLN A 316 -12.72 -17.16 30.15
N ALA A 317 -12.11 -17.29 28.98
CA ALA A 317 -10.68 -17.11 28.84
C ALA A 317 -10.30 -15.71 29.33
N SER A 318 -9.69 -15.64 30.52
CA SER A 318 -9.15 -14.41 31.09
C SER A 318 -7.66 -14.31 30.80
N LEU A 319 -7.14 -13.09 30.89
CA LEU A 319 -5.70 -12.91 30.96
C LEU A 319 -5.21 -13.54 32.28
N THR A 320 -4.37 -14.56 32.20
CA THR A 320 -3.96 -15.36 33.36
C THR A 320 -2.44 -15.44 33.45
N ASP A 321 -1.89 -15.21 34.64
CA ASP A 321 -0.47 -15.38 34.92
C ASP A 321 -0.16 -16.88 35.06
N MET A 322 0.48 -17.44 34.04
CA MET A 322 0.85 -18.86 34.00
C MET A 322 1.88 -19.24 35.07
N GLY A 323 2.75 -18.31 35.49
CA GLY A 323 3.70 -18.54 36.57
C GLY A 323 2.97 -18.75 37.89
N GLN A 324 1.97 -17.90 38.18
CA GLN A 324 1.17 -18.01 39.39
C GLN A 324 0.31 -19.28 39.42
N VAL A 325 -0.33 -19.65 38.31
CA VAL A 325 -1.13 -20.90 38.22
C VAL A 325 -0.27 -22.14 38.49
N ILE A 326 0.95 -22.20 37.94
CA ILE A 326 1.85 -23.33 38.16
C ILE A 326 2.30 -23.40 39.62
N GLU A 327 2.48 -22.26 40.27
CA GLU A 327 2.89 -22.20 41.67
C GLU A 327 1.75 -22.57 42.63
N ASP A 328 0.52 -22.18 42.31
CA ASP A 328 -0.69 -22.62 43.00
C ASP A 328 -0.86 -24.15 42.89
N LEU A 329 -0.59 -24.71 41.71
CA LEU A 329 -0.58 -26.17 41.50
C LEU A 329 0.50 -26.87 42.33
N ARG A 330 1.72 -26.32 42.40
CA ARG A 330 2.79 -26.85 43.27
C ARG A 330 2.33 -26.88 44.72
N THR A 331 1.80 -25.76 45.20
CA THR A 331 1.34 -25.60 46.58
C THR A 331 0.19 -26.56 46.90
N ASN A 332 -0.67 -26.86 45.93
CA ASN A 332 -1.75 -27.82 46.10
C ASN A 332 -1.23 -29.27 46.12
N ALA A 333 -0.27 -29.62 45.27
CA ALA A 333 0.37 -30.94 45.28
C ALA A 333 1.14 -31.20 46.60
N GLU A 334 1.84 -30.20 47.12
CA GLU A 334 2.53 -30.28 48.43
C GLU A 334 1.56 -30.49 49.59
N ARG A 335 0.39 -29.84 49.54
CA ARG A 335 -0.69 -30.06 50.52
C ARG A 335 -1.23 -31.50 50.53
N HIS A 336 -1.15 -32.21 49.41
CA HIS A 336 -1.53 -33.63 49.31
C HIS A 336 -0.37 -34.59 49.60
N GLY A 337 0.76 -34.09 50.11
CA GLY A 337 1.90 -34.90 50.54
C GLY A 337 2.90 -35.26 49.44
N ALA A 338 2.76 -34.69 48.23
CA ALA A 338 3.73 -34.89 47.15
C ALA A 338 4.88 -33.88 47.23
N ILE A 339 6.11 -34.30 46.89
CA ILE A 339 7.24 -33.37 46.72
C ILE A 339 7.19 -32.82 45.28
N ALA A 340 6.91 -31.53 45.12
CA ALA A 340 6.74 -30.90 43.81
C ALA A 340 7.77 -29.79 43.55
N ARG A 341 8.18 -29.62 42.29
CA ARG A 341 8.98 -28.48 41.82
C ARG A 341 8.30 -27.84 40.62
N ALA A 342 8.15 -26.53 40.66
CA ALA A 342 7.61 -25.72 39.57
C ALA A 342 8.70 -24.87 38.94
N ASN A 343 8.71 -24.79 37.62
CA ASN A 343 9.51 -23.82 36.86
C ASN A 343 8.72 -23.43 35.61
N PHE A 344 8.50 -22.13 35.41
CA PHE A 344 7.81 -21.60 34.24
C PHE A 344 8.82 -20.86 33.35
N MET A 345 8.91 -21.28 32.08
CA MET A 345 9.68 -20.60 31.04
C MET A 345 8.76 -20.29 29.86
N GLY A 346 8.30 -19.05 29.79
CA GLY A 346 7.49 -18.48 28.73
C GLY A 346 7.77 -16.98 28.59
N PRO A 347 7.29 -16.33 27.51
CA PRO A 347 7.38 -14.89 27.36
C PRO A 347 6.63 -14.12 28.45
#